data_AF-A0A427Y7S7-F1
#
_entry.id   AF-A0A427Y7S7-F1
#
_cell.length_a   1.000
_cell.length_b   1.000
_cell.length_c   1.000
_cell.angle_alpha   90.00
_cell.angle_beta   90.00
_cell.angle_gamma   90.00
#
_symmetry.space_group_name_H-M   'P 1'
#
loop_
_entity.id
_entity.type
_entity.pdbx_description
1 polymer ?
#
loop_
_entity_poly.entity_id
_entity_poly.type
_entity_poly.pdbx_seq_one_letter_code
_entity_poly.pdbx_strand_id
1 'polypeptide(L)'
;MPGWYSPQGLLGRPVPLVSRRRVSVNLRYLSGPSRTSRPGASSTIPAPPSPEFLPLPRHIAPRRALLLLSVPVSPTHWPSHLDLASPLLSRASKTLKQHAAAVNAIYDGDSSLTHFPDKEVYPARLFWPDGTHSSYPAFDRDFLASEQLRLDLEYQVDQSRAIRAEGMEERYEVLVCTHGSRDCRCSDRGGPLVRALREDIERRGMGHRVKVSEIAHVGGHKYAANAIVLPSLDMLSNLTAEHAPALIKHLLDGRPTNDRMWAHWRGRYGLSEADQAQVWASVDASREDTAMDTRQSEKGGEEVGLRFRTFDGELKEVRGTMGESLQEVGKREGLPALEGVCGGNLECATCHLYLSADTPVPPPSEEELDMLGYALGYRDGESRLGCQIKVTTELAEWSRSGGVIGLPRF
;
A
#
# COMPACT_ATOMS: atom_id res chain seq x y z
N MET A 1 -11.66 -12.50 61.90
CA MET A 1 -12.43 -11.54 62.72
C MET A 1 -11.58 -11.11 63.91
N PRO A 2 -11.75 -9.89 64.47
CA PRO A 2 -12.34 -8.65 63.92
C PRO A 2 -11.38 -7.44 64.12
N GLY A 3 -11.50 -6.29 63.45
CA GLY A 3 -12.58 -5.29 63.44
C GLY A 3 -12.25 -4.21 62.38
N TRP A 4 -13.02 -4.08 61.29
CA TRP A 4 -14.19 -3.17 61.12
C TRP A 4 -13.87 -1.67 61.23
N TYR A 5 -13.86 -0.95 60.11
CA TYR A 5 -14.50 0.37 59.95
C TYR A 5 -14.87 0.63 58.48
N SER A 6 -16.14 0.98 58.26
CA SER A 6 -16.82 1.19 56.97
C SER A 6 -16.42 2.47 56.23
N PRO A 7 -16.61 2.53 54.89
CA PRO A 7 -16.54 3.77 54.13
C PRO A 7 -17.90 4.50 54.12
N GLN A 8 -17.96 5.73 54.61
CA GLN A 8 -19.11 6.62 54.41
C GLN A 8 -18.81 7.63 53.30
N GLY A 9 -19.65 7.56 52.25
CA GLY A 9 -20.29 8.69 51.57
C GLY A 9 -19.44 9.89 51.16
N LEU A 10 -19.09 9.96 49.88
CA LEU A 10 -19.04 11.22 49.15
C LEU A 10 -20.04 11.16 47.99
N LEU A 11 -21.16 11.82 48.25
CA LEU A 11 -22.25 12.11 47.32
C LEU A 11 -21.72 12.76 46.05
N GLY A 12 -22.21 12.25 44.92
CA GLY A 12 -21.90 12.76 43.59
C GLY A 12 -22.27 14.23 43.44
N ARG A 13 -21.34 15.00 42.86
CA ARG A 13 -21.65 16.30 42.28
C ARG A 13 -22.27 16.07 40.88
N PRO A 14 -23.40 16.69 40.55
CA PRO A 14 -24.01 16.54 39.23
C PRO A 14 -23.14 17.25 38.19
N VAL A 15 -22.76 16.53 37.13
CA VAL A 15 -22.18 17.10 35.91
C VAL A 15 -23.32 17.81 35.15
N PRO A 16 -23.17 19.08 34.74
CA PRO A 16 -24.22 19.76 33.99
C PRO A 16 -24.35 19.15 32.59
N LEU A 17 -25.56 18.66 32.27
CA LEU A 17 -25.97 18.31 30.91
C LEU A 17 -25.88 19.56 30.02
N VAL A 18 -24.90 19.58 29.11
CA VAL A 18 -24.88 20.53 28.00
C VAL A 18 -26.01 20.17 27.05
N SER A 19 -27.05 21.00 27.01
CA SER A 19 -28.21 20.83 26.13
C SER A 19 -27.76 20.81 24.67
N ARG A 20 -28.08 19.72 23.95
CA ARG A 20 -28.03 19.69 22.48
C ARG A 20 -28.96 20.77 21.93
N ARG A 21 -28.41 21.89 21.46
CA ARG A 21 -29.16 22.82 20.60
C ARG A 21 -29.44 22.11 19.29
N ARG A 22 -30.70 21.77 19.06
CA ARG A 22 -31.23 21.47 17.71
C ARG A 22 -31.06 22.73 16.87
N VAL A 23 -30.16 22.68 15.89
CA VAL A 23 -30.17 23.64 14.79
C VAL A 23 -31.27 23.20 13.84
N SER A 24 -32.44 23.82 13.96
CA SER A 24 -33.53 23.75 13.00
C SER A 24 -33.17 24.60 11.78
N VAL A 25 -32.82 23.96 10.67
CA VAL A 25 -32.67 24.64 9.39
C VAL A 25 -34.06 24.90 8.82
N ASN A 26 -34.52 26.15 8.91
CA ASN A 26 -35.74 26.62 8.26
C ASN A 26 -35.49 26.74 6.74
N LEU A 27 -36.01 25.79 5.96
CA LEU A 27 -36.21 25.96 4.52
C LEU A 27 -37.37 26.96 4.30
N ARG A 28 -37.05 28.24 4.09
CA ARG A 28 -37.99 29.18 3.50
C ARG A 28 -37.85 29.14 1.98
N TYR A 29 -38.83 28.51 1.33
CA TYR A 29 -39.14 28.73 -0.08
C TYR A 29 -39.47 30.22 -0.28
N LEU A 30 -38.63 30.94 -1.01
CA LEU A 30 -38.94 32.26 -1.55
C LEU A 30 -39.36 32.10 -3.00
N SER A 31 -40.67 32.16 -3.22
CA SER A 31 -41.31 32.30 -4.53
C SER A 31 -41.15 33.75 -5.01
N GLY A 32 -40.59 33.94 -6.21
CA GLY A 32 -40.48 35.24 -6.90
C GLY A 32 -40.26 35.04 -8.41
N PRO A 33 -40.60 36.03 -9.26
CA PRO A 33 -41.66 35.89 -10.25
C PRO A 33 -41.22 35.45 -11.65
N SER A 34 -42.17 34.89 -12.40
CA SER A 34 -42.06 34.53 -13.81
C SER A 34 -41.77 35.75 -14.69
N ARG A 35 -40.66 35.74 -15.44
CA ARG A 35 -40.46 36.60 -16.61
C ARG A 35 -39.80 35.84 -17.76
N THR A 36 -40.63 35.60 -18.77
CA THR A 36 -40.38 35.74 -20.22
C THR A 36 -39.02 35.31 -20.78
N SER A 37 -39.10 34.28 -21.63
CA SER A 37 -38.07 33.74 -22.52
C SER A 37 -37.44 34.79 -23.44
N ARG A 38 -36.11 34.71 -23.58
CA ARG A 38 -35.35 35.15 -24.76
C ARG A 38 -34.44 33.99 -25.21
N PRO A 39 -34.31 33.71 -26.51
CA PRO A 39 -33.48 32.63 -27.02
C PRO A 39 -32.03 33.12 -27.24
N GLY A 40 -31.06 32.27 -26.93
CA GLY A 40 -29.68 32.43 -27.41
C GLY A 40 -28.62 32.47 -26.31
N ALA A 41 -28.08 31.31 -25.99
CA ALA A 41 -26.64 31.03 -25.85
C ALA A 41 -26.50 29.57 -25.41
N SER A 42 -25.99 28.71 -26.29
CA SER A 42 -25.62 27.33 -25.96
C SER A 42 -24.45 27.38 -24.97
N SER A 43 -24.76 27.36 -23.68
CA SER A 43 -23.81 27.14 -22.60
C SER A 43 -23.68 25.63 -22.41
N THR A 44 -22.82 25.00 -23.20
CA THR A 44 -22.33 23.66 -22.90
C THR A 44 -21.65 23.70 -21.54
N ILE A 45 -22.30 23.14 -20.52
CA ILE A 45 -21.66 22.82 -19.25
C ILE A 45 -20.48 21.92 -19.59
N PRO A 46 -19.23 22.30 -19.29
CA PRO A 46 -18.11 21.39 -19.50
C PRO A 46 -18.36 20.14 -18.66
N ALA A 47 -18.23 18.98 -19.30
CA ALA A 47 -18.30 17.70 -18.60
C ALA A 47 -17.36 17.75 -17.39
N PRO A 48 -17.71 17.09 -16.27
CA PRO A 48 -16.77 16.96 -15.17
C PRO A 48 -15.45 16.41 -15.72
N PRO A 49 -14.29 16.92 -15.27
CA PRO A 49 -13.02 16.43 -15.76
C PRO A 49 -13.01 14.90 -15.63
N SER A 50 -12.63 14.23 -16.71
CA SER A 50 -12.35 12.78 -16.71
C SER A 50 -11.50 12.42 -15.49
N PRO A 51 -11.67 11.22 -14.90
CA PRO A 51 -10.91 10.81 -13.73
C PRO A 51 -9.43 11.10 -13.99
N GLU A 52 -8.90 11.96 -13.12
CA GLU A 52 -7.54 12.47 -13.15
C GLU A 52 -6.58 11.30 -13.41
N PHE A 53 -5.99 11.29 -14.60
CA PHE A 53 -5.07 10.23 -15.01
C PHE A 53 -3.83 10.35 -14.13
N LEU A 54 -3.65 9.37 -13.26
CA LEU A 54 -2.47 9.28 -12.44
C LEU A 54 -1.35 8.68 -13.30
N PRO A 55 -0.28 9.43 -13.58
CA PRO A 55 0.83 8.94 -14.40
C PRO A 55 1.51 7.82 -13.65
N LEU A 56 1.39 6.54 -14.05
CA LEU A 56 1.83 5.32 -13.32
C LEU A 56 2.81 5.63 -12.17
N PRO A 57 2.32 6.03 -10.97
CA PRO A 57 3.23 6.21 -9.87
C PRO A 57 3.09 4.92 -9.09
N ARG A 58 4.19 4.19 -8.94
CA ARG A 58 4.55 3.31 -7.81
C ARG A 58 5.09 1.99 -8.28
N HIS A 59 6.37 1.86 -8.01
CA HIS A 59 7.09 0.62 -8.15
C HIS A 59 6.55 -0.31 -7.07
N ILE A 60 5.85 -1.38 -7.45
CA ILE A 60 5.78 -2.53 -6.55
C ILE A 60 7.24 -2.96 -6.39
N ALA A 61 7.77 -2.88 -5.17
CA ALA A 61 9.13 -3.34 -4.94
C ALA A 61 9.22 -4.79 -5.47
N PRO A 62 10.18 -5.10 -6.37
CA PRO A 62 10.22 -6.41 -7.00
C PRO A 62 10.46 -7.47 -5.93
N ARG A 63 9.38 -8.16 -5.53
CA ARG A 63 9.46 -9.32 -4.63
C ARG A 63 9.43 -10.57 -5.47
N ARG A 64 10.40 -11.45 -5.28
CA ARG A 64 10.54 -12.67 -6.09
C ARG A 64 9.40 -13.68 -5.88
N ALA A 65 8.76 -13.64 -4.72
CA ALA A 65 7.72 -14.58 -4.32
C ALA A 65 6.82 -13.99 -3.23
N LEU A 66 5.66 -14.62 -3.01
CA LEU A 66 4.73 -14.32 -1.93
C LEU A 66 4.42 -15.59 -1.12
N LEU A 67 4.80 -15.60 0.17
CA LEU A 67 4.37 -16.61 1.13
C LEU A 67 3.05 -16.17 1.77
N LEU A 68 2.05 -17.04 1.73
CA LEU A 68 0.79 -16.91 2.45
C LEU A 68 0.77 -17.90 3.61
N LEU A 69 0.67 -17.40 4.83
CA LEU A 69 0.58 -18.20 6.05
C LEU A 69 -0.88 -18.27 6.50
N SER A 70 -1.48 -19.45 6.50
CA SER A 70 -2.90 -19.66 6.84
C SER A 70 -3.13 -19.56 8.34
N VAL A 71 -3.34 -18.34 8.82
CA VAL A 71 -3.51 -18.05 10.25
C VAL A 71 -4.91 -18.43 10.72
N PRO A 72 -5.05 -18.93 11.96
CA PRO A 72 -6.33 -19.41 12.48
C PRO A 72 -7.20 -18.28 13.05
N VAL A 73 -6.70 -17.05 13.13
CA VAL A 73 -7.41 -15.92 13.72
C VAL A 73 -8.18 -15.17 12.65
N SER A 74 -9.46 -14.91 12.88
CA SER A 74 -10.31 -14.16 11.95
C SER A 74 -9.84 -12.70 11.80
N PRO A 75 -9.99 -12.07 10.60
CA PRO A 75 -9.62 -10.67 10.37
C PRO A 75 -10.23 -9.66 11.33
N THR A 76 -11.40 -9.96 11.90
CA THR A 76 -12.07 -9.11 12.90
C THR A 76 -11.34 -9.03 14.23
N HIS A 77 -10.43 -9.98 14.50
CA HIS A 77 -9.63 -10.06 15.71
C HIS A 77 -8.14 -9.78 15.46
N TRP A 78 -7.76 -9.45 14.22
CA TRP A 78 -6.38 -9.08 13.94
C TRP A 78 -6.03 -7.75 14.62
N PRO A 79 -4.92 -7.67 15.37
CA PRO A 79 -4.42 -6.41 15.90
C PRO A 79 -3.78 -5.57 14.78
N SER A 80 -3.71 -4.26 14.96
CA SER A 80 -3.12 -3.32 13.99
C SER A 80 -1.70 -3.69 13.54
N HIS A 81 -0.97 -4.46 14.35
CA HIS A 81 0.34 -5.02 14.03
C HIS A 81 0.29 -6.54 14.21
N LEU A 82 -0.07 -7.25 13.14
CA LEU A 82 -0.28 -8.70 13.16
C LEU A 82 1.00 -9.47 13.49
N ASP A 83 2.15 -8.96 13.07
CA ASP A 83 3.47 -9.50 13.33
C ASP A 83 3.87 -9.45 14.81
N LEU A 84 3.32 -8.50 15.59
CA LEU A 84 3.55 -8.47 17.03
C LEU A 84 2.75 -9.54 17.77
N ALA A 85 1.65 -10.01 17.19
CA ALA A 85 0.82 -11.05 17.78
C ALA A 85 1.18 -12.47 17.32
N SER A 86 1.88 -12.61 16.19
CA SER A 86 2.35 -13.90 15.68
C SER A 86 3.88 -13.94 15.54
N PRO A 87 4.59 -14.57 16.49
CA PRO A 87 6.05 -14.75 16.42
C PRO A 87 6.53 -15.45 15.14
N LEU A 88 5.77 -16.41 14.62
CA LEU A 88 6.04 -17.12 13.37
C LEU A 88 5.92 -16.18 12.19
N LEU A 89 4.85 -15.38 12.10
CA LEU A 89 4.68 -14.40 11.01
C LEU A 89 5.81 -13.37 11.02
N SER A 90 6.19 -12.87 12.20
CA SER A 90 7.31 -11.94 12.38
C SER A 90 8.63 -12.56 11.90
N ARG A 91 8.93 -13.78 12.37
CA ARG A 91 10.16 -14.48 12.01
C ARG A 91 10.21 -14.84 10.53
N ALA A 92 9.11 -15.34 9.97
CA ALA A 92 8.99 -15.64 8.54
C ALA A 92 9.22 -14.40 7.70
N SER A 93 8.57 -13.28 8.03
CA SER A 93 8.76 -11.99 7.35
C SER A 93 10.23 -11.56 7.36
N LYS A 94 10.91 -11.68 8.51
CA LYS A 94 12.33 -11.34 8.63
C LYS A 94 13.23 -12.24 7.78
N THR A 95 13.01 -13.56 7.82
CA THR A 95 13.80 -14.54 7.06
C THR A 95 13.60 -14.36 5.56
N LEU A 96 12.35 -14.36 5.10
CA LEU A 96 12.03 -14.33 3.67
C LEU A 96 12.36 -12.98 3.00
N LYS A 97 12.38 -11.88 3.77
CA LYS A 97 12.84 -10.58 3.28
C LYS A 97 14.27 -10.62 2.75
N GLN A 98 15.14 -11.46 3.33
CA GLN A 98 16.53 -11.63 2.87
C GLN A 98 16.61 -12.25 1.45
N HIS A 99 15.57 -12.95 1.04
CA HIS A 99 15.44 -13.57 -0.29
C HIS A 99 14.52 -12.76 -1.22
N ALA A 100 14.21 -11.51 -0.86
CA ALA A 100 13.25 -10.66 -1.55
C ALA A 100 11.85 -11.30 -1.70
N ALA A 101 11.47 -12.22 -0.81
CA ALA A 101 10.10 -12.75 -0.76
C ALA A 101 9.23 -11.92 0.20
N ALA A 102 7.96 -11.73 -0.16
CA ALA A 102 6.95 -11.16 0.71
C ALA A 102 6.31 -12.25 1.56
N VAL A 103 5.80 -11.85 2.73
CA VAL A 103 5.01 -12.72 3.61
C VAL A 103 3.72 -11.99 3.93
N ASN A 104 2.59 -12.68 3.82
CA ASN A 104 1.30 -12.19 4.25
C ASN A 104 0.53 -13.30 4.99
N ALA A 105 -0.39 -12.91 5.86
CA ALA A 105 -1.30 -13.83 6.52
C ALA A 105 -2.58 -13.97 5.68
N ILE A 106 -3.10 -15.19 5.59
CA ILE A 106 -4.37 -15.50 4.93
C ILE A 106 -5.30 -16.17 5.94
N TYR A 107 -6.58 -15.81 5.91
CA TYR A 107 -7.63 -16.46 6.65
C TYR A 107 -8.54 -17.23 5.70
N ASP A 108 -8.49 -18.56 5.80
CA ASP A 108 -9.22 -19.48 4.92
C ASP A 108 -10.68 -19.72 5.35
N GLY A 109 -11.12 -19.20 6.50
CA GLY A 109 -12.51 -19.30 6.96
C GLY A 109 -12.80 -20.42 7.97
N ASP A 110 -11.82 -21.26 8.29
CA ASP A 110 -12.05 -22.55 8.95
C ASP A 110 -11.83 -22.56 10.48
N SER A 111 -11.46 -21.43 11.10
CA SER A 111 -11.08 -21.38 12.51
C SER A 111 -11.86 -20.34 13.31
N SER A 112 -12.22 -20.69 14.54
CA SER A 112 -12.94 -19.84 15.49
C SER A 112 -12.03 -19.15 16.51
N LEU A 113 -10.70 -19.26 16.37
CA LEU A 113 -9.77 -18.62 17.30
C LEU A 113 -9.83 -17.10 17.20
N THR A 114 -9.80 -16.45 18.36
CA THR A 114 -9.77 -14.99 18.51
C THR A 114 -8.39 -14.47 18.90
N HIS A 115 -7.45 -15.37 19.21
CA HIS A 115 -6.05 -15.06 19.55
C HIS A 115 -5.10 -16.09 18.92
N PHE A 116 -3.84 -15.70 18.73
CA PHE A 116 -2.80 -16.62 18.26
C PHE A 116 -2.42 -17.61 19.36
N PRO A 117 -2.30 -18.91 19.04
CA PRO A 117 -1.82 -19.92 19.99
C PRO A 117 -0.33 -19.74 20.31
N ASP A 118 0.10 -20.17 21.50
CA ASP A 118 1.51 -20.12 21.91
C ASP A 118 2.43 -20.93 20.99
N LYS A 119 1.92 -22.08 20.51
CA LYS A 119 2.60 -22.93 19.52
C LYS A 119 1.96 -22.71 18.15
N GLU A 120 2.69 -22.03 17.28
CA GLU A 120 2.25 -21.71 15.94
C GLU A 120 2.78 -22.74 14.93
N VAL A 121 1.85 -23.48 14.34
CA VAL A 121 2.10 -24.40 13.22
C VAL A 121 0.92 -24.27 12.28
N TYR A 122 1.17 -23.74 11.08
CA TYR A 122 0.10 -23.39 10.14
C TYR A 122 0.37 -23.94 8.75
N PRO A 123 -0.65 -24.22 7.93
CA PRO A 123 -0.44 -24.38 6.50
C PRO A 123 0.15 -23.10 5.90
N ALA A 124 1.04 -23.24 4.93
CA ALA A 124 1.58 -22.12 4.17
C ALA A 124 1.70 -22.46 2.69
N ARG A 125 1.62 -21.44 1.84
CA ARG A 125 1.77 -21.58 0.38
C ARG A 125 2.71 -20.48 -0.13
N LEU A 126 3.72 -20.85 -0.91
CA LEU A 126 4.67 -19.94 -1.51
C LEU A 126 4.39 -19.84 -3.01
N PHE A 127 4.22 -18.63 -3.53
CA PHE A 127 3.85 -18.36 -4.93
C PHE A 127 4.93 -17.57 -5.64
N TRP A 128 5.19 -17.92 -6.90
CA TRP A 128 6.04 -17.19 -7.84
C TRP A 128 5.21 -16.59 -8.98
N PRO A 129 5.69 -15.52 -9.63
CA PRO A 129 4.91 -14.79 -10.62
C PRO A 129 4.73 -15.52 -11.95
N ASP A 130 5.47 -16.62 -12.18
CA ASP A 130 5.26 -17.54 -13.29
C ASP A 130 4.18 -18.60 -13.00
N GLY A 131 3.43 -18.42 -11.90
CA GLY A 131 2.32 -19.27 -11.49
C GLY A 131 2.73 -20.55 -10.76
N THR A 132 4.03 -20.79 -10.61
CA THR A 132 4.55 -21.89 -9.80
C THR A 132 4.22 -21.65 -8.32
N HIS A 133 3.99 -22.71 -7.56
CA HIS A 133 3.78 -22.60 -6.12
C HIS A 133 4.22 -23.87 -5.38
N SER A 134 4.59 -23.70 -4.11
CA SER A 134 4.89 -24.76 -3.16
C SER A 134 3.91 -24.69 -2.00
N SER A 135 3.51 -25.84 -1.46
CA SER A 135 2.58 -25.93 -0.32
C SER A 135 3.23 -26.66 0.85
N TYR A 136 3.05 -26.12 2.04
CA TYR A 136 3.60 -26.62 3.29
C TYR A 136 2.44 -26.90 4.25
N PRO A 137 2.04 -28.16 4.47
CA PRO A 137 0.91 -28.47 5.34
C PRO A 137 1.13 -28.08 6.82
N ALA A 138 2.40 -28.08 7.25
CA ALA A 138 2.80 -27.70 8.59
C ALA A 138 4.06 -26.82 8.52
N PHE A 139 3.86 -25.51 8.67
CA PHE A 139 4.90 -24.50 8.65
C PHE A 139 5.02 -23.90 10.05
N ASP A 140 6.19 -24.06 10.66
CA ASP A 140 6.51 -23.56 11.99
C ASP A 140 7.87 -22.86 12.01
N ARG A 141 8.36 -22.53 13.20
CA ARG A 141 9.64 -21.81 13.35
C ARG A 141 10.83 -22.65 12.89
N ASP A 142 10.77 -23.96 12.99
CA ASP A 142 11.87 -24.86 12.62
C ASP A 142 11.90 -25.05 11.10
N PHE A 143 10.73 -25.07 10.45
CA PHE A 143 10.61 -25.13 9.00
C PHE A 143 11.31 -23.96 8.29
N LEU A 144 11.43 -22.80 8.94
CA LEU A 144 12.16 -21.64 8.42
C LEU A 144 13.65 -21.90 8.18
N ALA A 145 14.23 -22.93 8.81
CA ALA A 145 15.60 -23.37 8.61
C ALA A 145 15.69 -24.67 7.78
N SER A 146 14.56 -25.15 7.24
CA SER A 146 14.53 -26.40 6.48
C SER A 146 15.26 -26.27 5.13
N GLU A 147 15.84 -27.38 4.68
CA GLU A 147 16.44 -27.46 3.35
C GLU A 147 15.39 -27.26 2.25
N GLN A 148 14.17 -27.78 2.46
CA GLN A 148 13.07 -27.61 1.51
C GLN A 148 12.77 -26.14 1.24
N LEU A 149 12.58 -25.32 2.29
CA LEU A 149 12.32 -23.89 2.12
C LEU A 149 13.50 -23.18 1.45
N ARG A 150 14.74 -23.57 1.77
CA ARG A 150 15.94 -22.99 1.13
C ARG A 150 15.95 -23.26 -0.38
N LEU A 151 15.69 -24.50 -0.80
CA LEU A 151 15.63 -24.88 -2.21
C LEU A 151 14.50 -24.15 -2.95
N ASP A 152 13.32 -24.05 -2.32
CA ASP A 152 12.21 -23.29 -2.88
C ASP A 152 12.58 -21.81 -3.07
N LEU A 153 13.20 -21.16 -2.08
CA LEU A 153 13.62 -19.75 -2.17
C LEU A 153 14.72 -19.50 -3.23
N GLU A 154 15.42 -20.54 -3.68
CA GLU A 154 16.42 -20.47 -4.76
C GLU A 154 15.80 -20.63 -6.16
N TYR A 155 14.50 -20.95 -6.24
CA TYR A 155 13.78 -21.14 -7.50
C TYR A 155 13.96 -19.98 -8.48
N GLN A 156 14.19 -20.33 -9.74
CA GLN A 156 14.37 -19.39 -10.84
C GLN A 156 13.07 -19.28 -11.62
N VAL A 157 12.50 -18.08 -11.60
CA VAL A 157 11.23 -17.74 -12.25
C VAL A 157 11.40 -17.75 -13.76
N ASP A 158 10.47 -18.37 -14.48
CA ASP A 158 10.32 -18.17 -15.92
C ASP A 158 9.73 -16.78 -16.19
N GLN A 159 10.61 -15.83 -16.53
CA GLN A 159 10.22 -14.43 -16.76
C GLN A 159 9.25 -14.28 -17.93
N SER A 160 9.36 -15.12 -18.96
CA SER A 160 8.47 -15.04 -20.13
C SER A 160 7.03 -15.40 -19.74
N ARG A 161 6.89 -16.46 -18.94
CA ARG A 161 5.60 -16.89 -18.38
C ARG A 161 5.07 -15.88 -17.37
N ALA A 162 5.95 -15.31 -16.54
CA ALA A 162 5.58 -14.30 -15.56
C ALA A 162 5.04 -13.02 -16.19
N ILE A 163 5.61 -12.56 -17.32
CA ILE A 163 5.14 -11.38 -18.05
C ILE A 163 3.80 -11.67 -18.74
N ARG A 164 3.68 -12.78 -19.45
CA ARG A 164 2.49 -13.13 -20.24
C ARG A 164 1.34 -13.68 -19.40
N ALA A 165 1.63 -14.12 -18.17
CA ALA A 165 0.73 -14.88 -17.32
C ALA A 165 0.14 -16.13 -18.01
N GLU A 166 0.96 -16.80 -18.83
CA GLU A 166 0.55 -17.90 -19.72
C GLU A 166 0.28 -19.21 -18.94
N GLY A 167 -0.85 -19.85 -19.23
CA GLY A 167 -1.22 -21.13 -18.62
C GLY A 167 -1.59 -20.99 -17.14
N MET A 168 -2.29 -19.91 -16.81
CA MET A 168 -2.73 -19.54 -15.45
C MET A 168 -4.26 -19.42 -15.32
N GLU A 169 -5.01 -19.83 -16.33
CA GLU A 169 -6.44 -19.51 -16.48
C GLU A 169 -7.40 -20.58 -15.92
N GLU A 170 -6.85 -21.66 -15.36
CA GLU A 170 -7.65 -22.78 -14.86
C GLU A 170 -8.41 -22.43 -13.57
N ARG A 171 -7.69 -21.90 -12.57
CA ARG A 171 -8.23 -21.54 -11.26
C ARG A 171 -7.59 -20.26 -10.74
N TYR A 172 -8.43 -19.38 -10.20
CA TYR A 172 -8.04 -18.13 -9.60
C TYR A 172 -8.37 -18.11 -8.12
N GLU A 173 -7.56 -17.39 -7.35
CA GLU A 173 -7.89 -17.02 -5.98
C GLU A 173 -7.69 -15.51 -5.81
N VAL A 174 -8.76 -14.80 -5.48
CA VAL A 174 -8.73 -13.36 -5.23
C VAL A 174 -8.49 -13.15 -3.74
N LEU A 175 -7.31 -12.67 -3.40
CA LEU A 175 -6.92 -12.33 -2.05
C LEU A 175 -7.31 -10.88 -1.78
N VAL A 176 -8.24 -10.64 -0.86
CA VAL A 176 -8.72 -9.28 -0.55
C VAL A 176 -8.25 -8.89 0.84
N CYS A 177 -7.70 -7.69 0.95
CA CYS A 177 -7.29 -7.17 2.24
C CYS A 177 -8.50 -6.74 3.07
N THR A 178 -8.70 -7.35 4.24
CA THR A 178 -9.78 -7.02 5.19
C THR A 178 -9.28 -6.58 6.57
N HIS A 179 -7.99 -6.22 6.67
CA HIS A 179 -7.32 -5.88 7.94
C HIS A 179 -7.72 -4.49 8.50
N GLY A 180 -8.92 -4.41 9.06
CA GLY A 180 -9.56 -3.16 9.50
C GLY A 180 -8.84 -2.40 10.62
N SER A 181 -8.22 -3.12 11.55
CA SER A 181 -7.47 -2.51 12.67
C SER A 181 -6.17 -1.85 12.21
N ARG A 182 -5.63 -2.25 11.05
CA ARG A 182 -4.47 -1.62 10.41
C ARG A 182 -4.87 -0.40 9.58
N ASP A 183 -5.91 -0.53 8.77
CA ASP A 183 -6.45 0.53 7.91
C ASP A 183 -7.97 0.37 7.81
N CYS A 184 -8.73 1.37 8.26
CA CYS A 184 -10.18 1.33 8.28
C CYS A 184 -10.79 1.11 6.88
N ARG A 185 -10.12 1.59 5.82
CA ARG A 185 -10.58 1.40 4.43
C ARG A 185 -10.56 -0.07 4.02
N CYS A 186 -9.67 -0.88 4.60
CA CYS A 186 -9.65 -2.33 4.36
C CYS A 186 -10.89 -3.02 4.93
N SER A 187 -11.40 -2.57 6.08
CA SER A 187 -12.69 -3.02 6.60
C SER A 187 -13.84 -2.49 5.76
N ASP A 188 -13.86 -1.17 5.50
CA ASP A 188 -14.98 -0.48 4.86
C ASP A 188 -15.17 -0.86 3.40
N ARG A 189 -14.10 -1.22 2.69
CA ARG A 189 -14.15 -1.64 1.27
C ARG A 189 -13.90 -3.12 1.08
N GLY A 190 -12.91 -3.68 1.78
CA GLY A 190 -12.49 -5.07 1.61
C GLY A 190 -13.57 -6.06 2.06
N GLY A 191 -14.17 -5.85 3.25
CA GLY A 191 -15.24 -6.71 3.75
C GLY A 191 -16.46 -6.77 2.80
N PRO A 192 -17.02 -5.63 2.37
CA PRO A 192 -18.07 -5.60 1.35
C PRO A 192 -17.66 -6.22 0.01
N LEU A 193 -16.43 -6.00 -0.46
CA LEU A 193 -15.92 -6.61 -1.69
C LEU A 193 -15.87 -8.13 -1.59
N VAL A 194 -15.37 -8.69 -0.49
CA VAL A 194 -15.33 -10.14 -0.24
C VAL A 194 -16.73 -10.75 -0.31
N ARG A 195 -17.72 -10.11 0.35
CA ARG A 195 -19.12 -10.57 0.31
C ARG A 195 -19.66 -10.54 -1.12
N ALA A 196 -19.51 -9.42 -1.82
CA ALA A 196 -20.00 -9.27 -3.19
C ALA A 196 -19.34 -10.27 -4.17
N LEU A 197 -18.04 -10.56 -4.02
CA LEU A 197 -17.36 -11.57 -4.82
C LEU A 197 -17.88 -12.98 -4.52
N ARG A 198 -18.01 -13.35 -3.24
CA ARG A 198 -18.54 -14.67 -2.84
C ARG A 198 -19.96 -14.88 -3.35
N GLU A 199 -20.84 -13.90 -3.15
CA GLU A 199 -22.23 -13.91 -3.65
C GLU A 199 -22.29 -14.03 -5.18
N ASP A 200 -21.45 -13.29 -5.92
CA ASP A 200 -21.44 -13.34 -7.37
C ASP A 200 -20.86 -14.66 -7.93
N ILE A 201 -19.85 -15.23 -7.26
CA ILE A 201 -19.29 -16.55 -7.58
C ILE A 201 -20.32 -17.64 -7.36
N GLU A 202 -21.04 -17.62 -6.23
CA GLU A 202 -22.10 -18.57 -5.92
C GLU A 202 -23.24 -18.46 -6.94
N ARG A 203 -23.71 -17.23 -7.22
CA ARG A 203 -24.74 -16.93 -8.21
C ARG A 203 -24.40 -17.48 -9.61
N ARG A 204 -23.12 -17.48 -9.99
CA ARG A 204 -22.63 -18.01 -11.27
C ARG A 204 -22.27 -19.49 -11.25
N GLY A 205 -22.25 -20.14 -10.08
CA GLY A 205 -21.76 -21.52 -9.93
C GLY A 205 -20.26 -21.68 -10.20
N MET A 206 -19.46 -20.62 -10.00
CA MET A 206 -18.04 -20.56 -10.41
C MET A 206 -17.05 -20.88 -9.29
N GLY A 207 -17.51 -21.41 -8.15
CA GLY A 207 -16.65 -21.71 -6.99
C GLY A 207 -15.51 -22.70 -7.27
N HIS A 208 -15.65 -23.54 -8.31
CA HIS A 208 -14.60 -24.45 -8.75
C HIS A 208 -13.47 -23.75 -9.54
N ARG A 209 -13.72 -22.54 -10.05
CA ARG A 209 -12.75 -21.73 -10.81
C ARG A 209 -12.24 -20.52 -10.06
N VAL A 210 -13.04 -19.90 -9.20
CA VAL A 210 -12.66 -18.67 -8.51
C VAL A 210 -12.93 -18.83 -7.01
N LYS A 211 -11.87 -18.71 -6.21
CA LYS A 211 -11.91 -18.65 -4.74
C LYS A 211 -11.69 -17.20 -4.27
N VAL A 212 -12.25 -16.85 -3.12
CA VAL A 212 -12.01 -15.55 -2.47
C VAL A 212 -11.54 -15.77 -1.04
N SER A 213 -10.39 -15.20 -0.72
CA SER A 213 -9.76 -15.34 0.58
C SER A 213 -9.42 -13.97 1.17
N GLU A 214 -9.40 -13.91 2.49
CA GLU A 214 -9.12 -12.68 3.22
C GLU A 214 -7.66 -12.68 3.65
N ILE A 215 -6.95 -11.58 3.40
CA ILE A 215 -5.53 -11.44 3.76
C ILE A 215 -5.29 -10.23 4.63
N ALA A 216 -4.16 -10.24 5.34
CA ALA A 216 -3.70 -9.08 6.08
C ALA A 216 -3.28 -7.95 5.14
N HIS A 217 -3.05 -6.78 5.73
CA HIS A 217 -2.82 -5.54 5.02
C HIS A 217 -1.82 -5.67 3.86
N VAL A 218 -2.23 -5.19 2.69
CA VAL A 218 -1.41 -5.10 1.48
C VAL A 218 -1.19 -3.63 1.18
N GLY A 219 0.08 -3.23 1.07
CA GLY A 219 0.46 -1.87 0.69
C GLY A 219 0.61 -0.89 1.85
N GLY A 220 0.56 0.41 1.55
CA GLY A 220 0.73 1.49 2.54
C GLY A 220 0.37 2.91 2.09
N HIS A 221 -0.30 3.11 0.95
CA HIS A 221 -0.67 4.43 0.43
C HIS A 221 -1.99 4.39 -0.36
N LYS A 222 -2.58 5.55 -0.74
CA LYS A 222 -3.94 5.67 -1.33
C LYS A 222 -4.20 4.93 -2.66
N TYR A 223 -3.20 4.28 -3.21
CA TYR A 223 -3.25 3.57 -4.49
C TYR A 223 -2.68 2.17 -4.39
N ALA A 224 -2.37 1.75 -3.16
CA ALA A 224 -1.84 0.43 -2.93
C ALA A 224 -2.96 -0.57 -3.22
N ALA A 225 -2.56 -1.76 -3.60
CA ALA A 225 -3.53 -2.78 -3.94
C ALA A 225 -4.38 -3.12 -2.71
N ASN A 226 -5.67 -3.30 -2.93
CA ASN A 226 -6.56 -3.89 -1.95
C ASN A 226 -6.98 -5.33 -2.32
N ALA A 227 -6.54 -5.82 -3.48
CA ALA A 227 -6.62 -7.22 -3.86
C ALA A 227 -5.36 -7.71 -4.59
N ILE A 228 -5.04 -8.99 -4.44
CA ILE A 228 -4.03 -9.72 -5.20
C ILE A 228 -4.72 -10.89 -5.90
N VAL A 229 -4.43 -11.11 -7.18
CA VAL A 229 -4.99 -12.22 -7.96
C VAL A 229 -3.95 -13.31 -8.11
N LEU A 230 -4.25 -14.51 -7.60
CA LEU A 230 -3.47 -15.72 -7.88
C LEU A 230 -3.99 -16.42 -9.15
N PRO A 231 -3.11 -17.08 -9.92
CA PRO A 231 -1.70 -17.30 -9.63
C PRO A 231 -0.76 -16.22 -10.23
N SER A 232 -1.26 -15.26 -10.99
CA SER A 232 -0.42 -14.24 -11.64
C SER A 232 0.24 -13.27 -10.66
N LEU A 233 -0.25 -13.15 -9.44
CA LEU A 233 0.13 -12.13 -8.45
C LEU A 233 -0.14 -10.70 -8.93
N ASP A 234 -1.16 -10.50 -9.77
CA ASP A 234 -1.59 -9.16 -10.16
C ASP A 234 -2.14 -8.40 -8.95
N MET A 235 -1.65 -7.18 -8.77
CA MET A 235 -2.03 -6.31 -7.67
C MET A 235 -3.04 -5.29 -8.18
N LEU A 236 -4.27 -5.33 -7.64
CA LEU A 236 -5.38 -4.47 -8.03
C LEU A 236 -5.76 -3.52 -6.89
N SER A 237 -6.03 -2.26 -7.21
CA SER A 237 -6.41 -1.23 -6.23
C SER A 237 -7.76 -0.61 -6.52
N ASN A 238 -8.28 0.15 -5.53
CA ASN A 238 -9.56 0.87 -5.62
C ASN A 238 -10.75 -0.04 -5.92
N LEU A 239 -10.64 -1.33 -5.63
CA LEU A 239 -11.77 -2.24 -5.79
C LEU A 239 -12.78 -2.02 -4.66
N THR A 240 -14.05 -2.05 -5.04
CA THR A 240 -15.21 -1.95 -4.14
C THR A 240 -16.20 -3.05 -4.51
N ALA A 241 -17.24 -3.26 -3.70
CA ALA A 241 -18.29 -4.26 -3.97
C ALA A 241 -18.87 -4.16 -5.40
N GLU A 242 -18.98 -2.95 -5.97
CA GLU A 242 -19.49 -2.72 -7.33
C GLU A 242 -18.62 -3.35 -8.43
N HIS A 243 -17.33 -3.56 -8.15
CA HIS A 243 -16.38 -4.12 -9.12
C HIS A 243 -16.43 -5.65 -9.15
N ALA A 244 -17.09 -6.32 -8.19
CA ALA A 244 -17.09 -7.78 -8.10
C ALA A 244 -17.55 -8.48 -9.40
N PRO A 245 -18.66 -8.07 -10.06
CA PRO A 245 -19.08 -8.72 -11.30
C PRO A 245 -18.11 -8.53 -12.47
N ALA A 246 -17.47 -7.36 -12.54
CA ALA A 246 -16.49 -7.04 -13.57
C ALA A 246 -15.18 -7.80 -13.35
N LEU A 247 -14.70 -7.88 -12.10
CA LEU A 247 -13.49 -8.65 -11.76
C LEU A 247 -13.68 -10.14 -12.08
N ILE A 248 -14.81 -10.75 -11.68
CA ILE A 248 -15.06 -12.17 -11.96
C ILE A 248 -15.11 -12.42 -13.47
N LYS A 249 -15.79 -11.55 -14.24
CA LYS A 249 -15.82 -11.65 -15.70
C LYS A 249 -14.41 -11.54 -16.29
N HIS A 250 -13.63 -10.55 -15.86
CA HIS A 250 -12.26 -10.34 -16.29
C HIS A 250 -11.40 -11.59 -16.11
N LEU A 251 -11.49 -12.24 -14.95
CA LEU A 251 -10.74 -13.48 -14.69
C LEU A 251 -11.22 -14.65 -15.56
N LEU A 252 -12.53 -14.85 -15.65
CA LEU A 252 -13.10 -15.98 -16.39
C LEU A 252 -12.87 -15.89 -17.91
N ASP A 253 -12.79 -14.67 -18.45
CA ASP A 253 -12.50 -14.40 -19.86
C ASP A 253 -10.99 -14.42 -20.19
N GLY A 254 -10.13 -14.77 -19.23
CA GLY A 254 -8.68 -14.87 -19.45
C GLY A 254 -7.96 -13.52 -19.43
N ARG A 255 -8.49 -12.54 -18.69
CA ARG A 255 -7.92 -11.19 -18.51
C ARG A 255 -7.67 -10.46 -19.84
N PRO A 256 -8.72 -10.24 -20.65
CA PRO A 256 -8.54 -9.62 -21.97
C PRO A 256 -7.89 -8.24 -21.85
N THR A 257 -7.01 -7.91 -22.79
CA THR A 257 -6.21 -6.67 -22.76
C THR A 257 -7.05 -5.40 -22.90
N ASN A 258 -8.23 -5.48 -23.51
CA ASN A 258 -9.15 -4.34 -23.67
C ASN A 258 -10.15 -4.18 -22.50
N ASP A 259 -9.92 -4.85 -21.36
CA ASP A 259 -10.80 -4.79 -20.19
C ASP A 259 -10.57 -3.52 -19.36
N ARG A 260 -11.65 -2.94 -18.82
CA ARG A 260 -11.58 -1.81 -17.90
C ARG A 260 -10.94 -2.16 -16.56
N MET A 261 -10.89 -3.45 -16.20
CA MET A 261 -10.22 -3.90 -14.98
C MET A 261 -8.73 -3.54 -14.94
N TRP A 262 -8.08 -3.37 -16.10
CA TRP A 262 -6.69 -2.91 -16.16
C TRP A 262 -6.47 -1.50 -15.60
N ALA A 263 -7.49 -0.64 -15.55
CA ALA A 263 -7.39 0.66 -14.86
C ALA A 263 -7.12 0.52 -13.34
N HIS A 264 -7.45 -0.65 -12.77
CA HIS A 264 -7.20 -0.98 -11.37
C HIS A 264 -5.86 -1.65 -11.13
N TRP A 265 -5.17 -2.09 -12.19
CA TRP A 265 -3.88 -2.75 -12.11
C TRP A 265 -2.80 -1.81 -11.61
N ARG A 266 -1.98 -2.29 -10.68
CA ARG A 266 -0.88 -1.54 -10.05
C ARG A 266 0.47 -2.21 -10.25
N GLY A 267 0.49 -3.32 -10.97
CA GLY A 267 1.67 -4.11 -11.20
C GLY A 267 1.46 -5.57 -10.78
N ARG A 268 2.53 -6.33 -10.88
CA ARG A 268 2.56 -7.76 -10.57
C ARG A 268 3.78 -8.04 -9.72
N TYR A 269 3.62 -8.83 -8.66
CA TYR A 269 4.79 -9.23 -7.88
C TYR A 269 5.85 -9.87 -8.79
N GLY A 270 7.13 -9.66 -8.47
CA GLY A 270 8.26 -10.30 -9.13
C GLY A 270 8.65 -9.77 -10.50
N LEU A 271 7.87 -8.84 -11.06
CA LEU A 271 8.25 -8.14 -12.28
C LEU A 271 9.13 -6.93 -11.96
N SER A 272 10.14 -6.68 -12.81
CA SER A 272 10.87 -5.43 -12.79
C SER A 272 10.03 -4.29 -13.38
N GLU A 273 10.50 -3.04 -13.23
CA GLU A 273 9.83 -1.89 -13.83
C GLU A 273 9.68 -2.02 -15.35
N ALA A 274 10.74 -2.50 -16.03
CA ALA A 274 10.72 -2.74 -17.47
C ALA A 274 9.70 -3.83 -17.85
N ASP A 275 9.61 -4.90 -17.07
CA ASP A 275 8.65 -5.98 -17.30
C ASP A 275 7.21 -5.50 -17.10
N GLN A 276 6.96 -4.69 -16.05
CA GLN A 276 5.64 -4.10 -15.83
C GLN A 276 5.24 -3.16 -16.97
N ALA A 277 6.18 -2.36 -17.48
CA ALA A 277 5.94 -1.50 -18.65
C ALA A 277 5.59 -2.33 -19.89
N GLN A 278 6.25 -3.48 -20.08
CA GLN A 278 5.91 -4.41 -21.16
C GLN A 278 4.50 -4.98 -21.03
N VAL A 279 4.08 -5.37 -19.82
CA VAL A 279 2.69 -5.81 -19.57
C VAL A 279 1.73 -4.68 -19.90
N TRP A 280 1.98 -3.47 -19.42
CA TRP A 280 1.12 -2.30 -19.67
C TRP A 280 0.98 -1.96 -21.16
N ALA A 281 2.09 -2.00 -21.91
CA ALA A 281 2.10 -1.75 -23.35
C ALA A 281 1.22 -2.74 -24.14
N SER A 282 1.05 -3.97 -23.64
CA SER A 282 0.17 -4.97 -24.28
C SER A 282 -1.33 -4.70 -24.08
N VAL A 283 -1.66 -3.88 -23.08
CA VAL A 283 -3.03 -3.60 -22.63
C VAL A 283 -3.54 -2.27 -23.21
N ASP A 284 -2.69 -1.25 -23.28
CA ASP A 284 -3.05 0.11 -23.69
C ASP A 284 -2.23 0.61 -24.88
N ALA A 285 -2.26 -0.14 -25.98
CA ALA A 285 -1.45 0.12 -27.18
C ALA A 285 -1.80 1.43 -27.94
N SER A 286 -2.90 2.11 -27.58
CA SER A 286 -3.35 3.37 -28.21
C SER A 286 -3.00 4.63 -27.41
N ARG A 287 -2.30 4.50 -26.28
CA ARG A 287 -1.81 5.62 -25.48
C ARG A 287 -0.29 5.65 -25.52
N GLU A 288 0.23 6.21 -26.61
CA GLU A 288 1.67 6.46 -26.83
C GLU A 288 2.36 7.24 -25.69
N ASP A 289 1.61 7.85 -24.75
CA ASP A 289 2.15 8.61 -23.62
C ASP A 289 2.42 7.81 -22.33
N THR A 290 2.39 6.47 -22.34
CA THR A 290 2.72 5.67 -21.13
C THR A 290 3.86 4.67 -21.28
N ALA A 291 4.61 4.73 -22.38
CA ALA A 291 5.98 4.27 -22.32
C ALA A 291 6.73 5.21 -21.37
N MET A 292 7.47 4.66 -20.41
CA MET A 292 8.53 5.41 -19.75
C MET A 292 9.22 6.25 -20.82
N ASP A 293 9.50 7.51 -20.50
CA ASP A 293 10.66 8.17 -21.06
C ASP A 293 11.87 7.35 -20.59
N THR A 294 12.08 6.21 -21.25
CA THR A 294 13.33 5.45 -21.31
C THR A 294 14.32 6.20 -22.18
N ARG A 295 14.32 7.55 -22.13
CA ARG A 295 15.57 8.19 -21.78
C ARG A 295 15.99 7.59 -20.46
N GLN A 296 16.77 6.50 -20.59
CA GLN A 296 17.99 6.33 -19.85
C GLN A 296 18.32 7.67 -19.21
N SER A 297 18.38 7.73 -17.88
CA SER A 297 19.16 8.77 -17.25
C SER A 297 20.56 8.62 -17.82
N GLU A 298 20.81 9.24 -18.97
CA GLU A 298 22.07 9.88 -19.24
C GLU A 298 22.28 10.71 -17.99
N LYS A 299 23.11 10.16 -17.10
CA LYS A 299 23.59 10.81 -15.91
C LYS A 299 24.31 12.08 -16.40
N GLY A 300 23.53 13.14 -16.54
CA GLY A 300 23.92 14.42 -17.12
C GLY A 300 22.98 15.54 -16.71
N GLY A 301 22.13 15.32 -15.71
CA GLY A 301 21.46 16.42 -15.02
C GLY A 301 22.50 17.23 -14.25
N GLU A 302 22.33 18.55 -14.21
CA GLU A 302 23.20 19.45 -13.47
C GLU A 302 23.31 18.99 -12.00
N GLU A 303 24.54 18.87 -11.51
CA GLU A 303 24.80 18.55 -10.10
C GLU A 303 24.77 19.82 -9.26
N VAL A 304 24.04 19.76 -8.15
CA VAL A 304 23.90 20.88 -7.21
C VAL A 304 24.33 20.45 -5.80
N GLY A 305 24.91 21.40 -5.06
CA GLY A 305 25.35 21.17 -3.69
C GLY A 305 24.19 21.20 -2.69
N LEU A 306 24.08 20.15 -1.89
CA LEU A 306 23.10 20.02 -0.80
C LEU A 306 23.83 19.83 0.52
N ARG A 307 23.26 20.37 1.60
CA ARG A 307 23.85 20.27 2.95
C ARG A 307 22.92 19.51 3.88
N PHE A 308 23.47 18.48 4.51
CA PHE A 308 22.79 17.65 5.48
C PHE A 308 23.48 17.76 6.84
N ARG A 309 22.71 17.77 7.92
CA ARG A 309 23.24 17.70 9.29
C ARG A 309 22.86 16.36 9.90
N THR A 310 23.86 15.57 10.26
CA THR A 310 23.66 14.30 10.96
C THR A 310 23.15 14.54 12.38
N PHE A 311 22.66 13.49 13.03
CA PHE A 311 22.21 13.57 14.42
C PHE A 311 23.33 13.92 15.40
N ASP A 312 24.59 13.62 15.06
CA ASP A 312 25.78 14.00 15.83
C ASP A 312 26.20 15.47 15.59
N GLY A 313 25.48 16.18 14.73
CA GLY A 313 25.73 17.59 14.39
C GLY A 313 26.76 17.79 13.28
N GLU A 314 27.30 16.72 12.69
CA GLU A 314 28.22 16.80 11.55
C GLU A 314 27.49 17.34 10.32
N LEU A 315 28.08 18.33 9.65
CA LEU A 315 27.58 18.86 8.39
C LEU A 315 28.21 18.08 7.23
N LYS A 316 27.38 17.45 6.41
CA LYS A 316 27.77 16.73 5.20
C LYS A 316 27.31 17.51 3.98
N GLU A 317 28.27 17.96 3.18
CA GLU A 317 28.02 18.56 1.88
C GLU A 317 28.08 17.46 0.82
N VAL A 318 26.99 17.31 0.07
CA VAL A 318 26.84 16.25 -0.93
C VAL A 318 26.35 16.82 -2.24
N ARG A 319 26.49 16.06 -3.32
CA ARG A 319 25.98 16.44 -4.63
C ARG A 319 24.67 15.71 -4.91
N GLY A 320 23.65 16.47 -5.27
CA GLY A 320 22.37 15.96 -5.78
C GLY A 320 22.25 16.24 -7.26
N THR A 321 21.66 15.32 -8.02
CA THR A 321 21.32 15.57 -9.43
C THR A 321 19.93 16.17 -9.50
N MET A 322 19.71 17.19 -10.34
CA MET A 322 18.38 17.76 -10.57
C MET A 322 17.33 16.68 -10.88
N GLY A 323 16.19 16.69 -10.18
CA GLY A 323 15.11 15.70 -10.30
C GLY A 323 15.29 14.40 -9.50
N GLU A 324 16.47 14.15 -8.94
CA GLU A 324 16.72 13.04 -8.01
C GLU A 324 15.97 13.27 -6.69
N SER A 325 15.54 12.22 -5.98
CA SER A 325 14.98 12.40 -4.63
C SER A 325 16.05 12.53 -3.56
N LEU A 326 15.76 13.22 -2.45
CA LEU A 326 16.71 13.33 -1.33
C LEU A 326 17.08 11.97 -0.73
N GLN A 327 16.18 10.98 -0.80
CA GLN A 327 16.48 9.61 -0.41
C GLN A 327 17.50 8.93 -1.34
N GLU A 328 17.42 9.16 -2.64
CA GLU A 328 18.39 8.60 -3.61
C GLU A 328 19.75 9.26 -3.45
N VAL A 329 19.79 10.58 -3.29
CA VAL A 329 21.01 11.34 -2.95
C VAL A 329 21.63 10.77 -1.67
N GLY A 330 20.84 10.63 -0.61
CA GLY A 330 21.33 10.13 0.67
C GLY A 330 21.90 8.72 0.59
N LYS A 331 21.27 7.81 -0.17
CA LYS A 331 21.82 6.47 -0.40
C LYS A 331 23.12 6.48 -1.17
N ARG A 332 23.18 7.23 -2.28
CA ARG A 332 24.36 7.30 -3.14
C ARG A 332 25.56 7.85 -2.37
N GLU A 333 25.33 8.86 -1.54
CA GLU A 333 26.35 9.60 -0.81
C GLU A 333 26.65 9.00 0.58
N GLY A 334 26.02 7.88 0.93
CA GLY A 334 26.25 7.18 2.20
C GLY A 334 25.84 7.99 3.44
N LEU A 335 24.76 8.79 3.34
CA LEU A 335 24.23 9.53 4.46
C LEU A 335 23.55 8.61 5.48
N PRO A 336 23.78 8.81 6.79
CA PRO A 336 23.03 8.10 7.82
C PRO A 336 21.55 8.51 7.77
N ALA A 337 20.68 7.73 8.40
CA ALA A 337 19.22 7.88 8.50
C ALA A 337 18.40 7.68 7.20
N LEU A 338 18.99 7.80 6.01
CA LEU A 338 18.28 7.72 4.72
C LEU A 338 18.33 6.33 4.08
N GLU A 339 17.82 5.32 4.79
CA GLU A 339 17.80 3.93 4.30
C GLU A 339 16.78 3.69 3.20
N GLY A 340 15.62 4.38 3.21
CA GLY A 340 14.55 4.21 2.23
C GLY A 340 14.28 2.76 1.81
N VAL A 341 13.96 1.87 2.74
CA VAL A 341 13.91 0.41 2.51
C VAL A 341 12.81 -0.01 1.53
N CYS A 342 11.76 0.81 1.38
CA CYS A 342 10.72 0.58 0.38
C CYS A 342 11.12 1.05 -1.03
N GLY A 343 12.29 1.66 -1.22
CA GLY A 343 12.72 2.21 -2.52
C GLY A 343 11.97 3.48 -2.95
N GLY A 344 11.39 4.21 -1.99
CA GLY A 344 10.73 5.50 -2.26
C GLY A 344 9.23 5.42 -2.55
N ASN A 345 8.61 4.26 -2.36
CA ASN A 345 7.21 4.00 -2.68
C ASN A 345 6.19 4.50 -1.64
N LEU A 346 6.62 5.30 -0.67
CA LEU A 346 5.77 5.82 0.41
C LEU A 346 5.12 4.69 1.25
N GLU A 347 5.86 3.61 1.50
CA GLU A 347 5.39 2.44 2.28
C GLU A 347 6.14 2.26 3.60
N CYS A 348 7.13 3.12 3.87
CA CYS A 348 7.91 3.09 5.10
C CYS A 348 8.34 4.51 5.48
N ALA A 349 8.79 4.69 6.73
CA ALA A 349 9.33 5.95 7.22
C ALA A 349 10.87 5.98 7.30
N THR A 350 11.59 5.01 6.73
CA THR A 350 13.06 4.89 6.91
C THR A 350 13.89 5.84 6.04
N CYS A 351 13.24 6.79 5.36
CA CYS A 351 13.91 7.90 4.68
C CYS A 351 13.53 9.24 5.32
N HIS A 352 13.10 9.20 6.57
CA HIS A 352 12.72 10.36 7.34
C HIS A 352 13.89 11.34 7.50
N LEU A 353 13.57 12.62 7.32
CA LEU A 353 14.47 13.75 7.50
C LEU A 353 13.70 14.95 8.07
N TYR A 354 14.42 16.00 8.47
CA TYR A 354 13.86 17.26 8.95
C TYR A 354 14.15 18.40 7.98
N LEU A 355 13.13 19.19 7.67
CA LEU A 355 13.22 20.42 6.90
C LEU A 355 12.72 21.59 7.75
N SER A 356 13.33 22.76 7.63
CA SER A 356 12.81 23.98 8.26
C SER A 356 11.65 24.55 7.44
N ALA A 357 10.82 25.38 8.08
CA ALA A 357 9.59 25.92 7.48
C ALA A 357 9.82 26.78 6.22
N ASP A 358 11.02 27.33 6.04
CA ASP A 358 11.44 28.12 4.88
C ASP A 358 12.00 27.27 3.72
N THR A 359 12.10 25.95 3.88
CA THR A 359 12.59 25.07 2.82
C THR A 359 11.61 25.10 1.64
N PRO A 360 12.08 25.40 0.40
CA PRO A 360 11.21 25.58 -0.76
C PRO A 360 10.79 24.22 -1.35
N VAL A 361 9.94 23.50 -0.63
CA VAL A 361 9.38 22.21 -1.05
C VAL A 361 7.85 22.24 -0.97
N PRO A 362 7.15 21.43 -1.77
CA PRO A 362 5.71 21.26 -1.62
C PRO A 362 5.35 20.79 -0.21
N PRO A 363 4.18 21.16 0.34
CA PRO A 363 3.72 20.63 1.63
C PRO A 363 3.61 19.09 1.57
N PRO A 364 3.73 18.40 2.72
CA PRO A 364 3.51 16.96 2.75
C PRO A 364 2.09 16.62 2.31
N SER A 365 1.94 15.52 1.58
CA SER A 365 0.60 14.98 1.30
C SER A 365 0.03 14.30 2.55
N GLU A 366 -1.29 14.09 2.59
CA GLU A 366 -1.92 13.33 3.68
C GLU A 366 -1.29 11.94 3.86
N GLU A 367 -0.92 11.27 2.76
CA GLU A 367 -0.31 9.95 2.81
C GLU A 367 1.13 9.99 3.35
N GLU A 368 1.86 11.07 3.04
CA GLU A 368 3.17 11.29 3.64
C GLU A 368 3.05 11.49 5.15
N LEU A 369 2.04 12.26 5.60
CA LEU A 369 1.76 12.46 7.02
C LEU A 369 1.39 11.15 7.73
N ASP A 370 0.55 10.31 7.11
CA ASP A 370 0.21 8.98 7.63
C ASP A 370 1.45 8.12 7.84
N MET A 371 2.38 8.13 6.87
CA MET A 371 3.62 7.37 6.97
C MET A 371 4.60 7.96 7.98
N LEU A 372 4.68 9.29 8.08
CA LEU A 372 5.48 9.98 9.08
C LEU A 372 5.04 9.70 10.51
N GLY A 373 3.79 9.28 10.73
CA GLY A 373 3.33 8.76 12.02
C GLY A 373 4.13 7.56 12.54
N TYR A 374 4.82 6.82 11.66
CA TYR A 374 5.71 5.72 12.01
C TYR A 374 7.19 6.13 12.09
N ALA A 375 7.53 7.39 11.83
CA ALA A 375 8.90 7.87 11.84
C ALA A 375 9.43 7.98 13.28
N LEU A 376 10.60 7.38 13.54
CA LEU A 376 11.28 7.56 14.82
C LEU A 376 11.75 9.01 14.96
N GLY A 377 11.41 9.64 16.08
CA GLY A 377 11.76 11.04 16.32
C GLY A 377 10.98 12.03 15.46
N TYR A 378 9.73 11.72 15.10
CA TYR A 378 8.84 12.65 14.39
C TYR A 378 8.78 14.05 15.06
N ARG A 379 8.80 15.11 14.25
CA ARG A 379 8.63 16.51 14.62
C ARG A 379 7.56 17.15 13.76
N ASP A 380 6.55 17.70 14.42
CA ASP A 380 5.45 18.39 13.75
C ASP A 380 5.97 19.59 12.94
N GLY A 381 5.49 19.73 11.70
CA GLY A 381 5.92 20.77 10.77
C GLY A 381 7.33 20.64 10.18
N GLU A 382 8.23 19.82 10.75
CA GLU A 382 9.61 19.64 10.26
C GLU A 382 9.83 18.30 9.54
N SER A 383 9.16 17.24 10.01
CA SER A 383 9.35 15.88 9.48
C SER A 383 8.88 15.75 8.04
N ARG A 384 9.73 15.16 7.18
CA ARG A 384 9.40 14.78 5.79
C ARG A 384 10.01 13.43 5.41
N LEU A 385 9.47 12.79 4.38
CA LEU A 385 10.04 11.60 3.76
C LEU A 385 10.91 12.02 2.58
N GLY A 386 12.21 11.76 2.66
CA GLY A 386 13.17 12.18 1.64
C GLY A 386 12.90 11.62 0.24
N CYS A 387 12.16 10.52 0.12
CA CYS A 387 11.75 10.00 -1.20
C CYS A 387 10.67 10.85 -1.88
N GLN A 388 9.94 11.69 -1.14
CA GLN A 388 8.90 12.57 -1.68
C GLN A 388 9.43 13.97 -2.04
N ILE A 389 10.71 14.24 -1.73
CA ILE A 389 11.34 15.53 -2.00
C ILE A 389 12.33 15.36 -3.15
N LYS A 390 12.10 16.09 -4.24
CA LYS A 390 13.00 16.13 -5.39
C LYS A 390 14.00 17.28 -5.26
N VAL A 391 15.19 17.09 -5.82
CA VAL A 391 16.19 18.14 -5.99
C VAL A 391 15.70 19.11 -7.06
N THR A 392 15.47 20.35 -6.66
CA THR A 392 15.07 21.45 -7.55
C THR A 392 16.05 22.62 -7.44
N THR A 393 15.94 23.59 -8.35
CA THR A 393 16.78 24.78 -8.37
C THR A 393 16.58 25.59 -7.10
N GLU A 394 15.33 25.74 -6.66
CA GLU A 394 14.96 26.48 -5.46
C GLU A 394 15.55 25.80 -4.21
N LEU A 395 15.48 24.47 -4.13
CA LEU A 395 16.08 23.73 -3.01
C LEU A 395 17.60 23.88 -2.99
N ALA A 396 18.25 23.87 -4.16
CA ALA A 396 19.68 24.09 -4.30
C ALA A 396 20.10 25.51 -3.90
N GLU A 397 19.35 26.52 -4.32
CA GLU A 397 19.58 27.92 -3.95
C GLU A 397 19.37 28.16 -2.46
N TRP A 398 18.31 27.59 -1.88
CA TRP A 398 18.07 27.61 -0.43
C TRP A 398 19.20 26.92 0.34
N SER A 399 19.64 25.75 -0.11
CA SER A 399 20.80 25.06 0.48
C SER A 399 22.06 25.91 0.37
N ARG A 400 22.29 26.60 -0.76
CA ARG A 400 23.45 27.49 -0.96
C ARG A 400 23.41 28.72 -0.05
N SER A 401 22.23 29.26 0.25
CA SER A 401 22.07 30.48 1.05
C SER A 401 22.19 30.27 2.57
N GLY A 402 22.13 29.03 3.05
CA GLY A 402 22.09 28.79 4.50
C GLY A 402 21.36 27.52 4.90
N GLY A 403 20.48 27.02 4.02
CA GLY A 403 19.63 25.88 4.26
C GLY A 403 20.39 24.59 4.57
N VAL A 404 19.86 23.83 5.52
CA VAL A 404 20.41 22.55 5.96
C VAL A 404 19.29 21.56 6.20
N ILE A 405 19.41 20.37 5.62
CA ILE A 405 18.48 19.26 5.81
C ILE A 405 18.93 18.46 7.04
N GLY A 406 18.08 18.31 8.04
CA GLY A 406 18.39 17.54 9.25
C GLY A 406 18.18 16.04 9.05
N LEU A 407 19.04 15.23 9.65
CA LEU A 407 18.91 13.77 9.67
C LEU A 407 18.64 13.30 11.11
N PRO A 408 17.61 12.46 11.33
CA PRO A 408 17.30 11.95 12.66
C PRO A 408 18.38 10.99 13.16
N ARG A 409 18.41 10.80 14.49
CA ARG A 409 19.12 9.66 15.08
C ARG A 409 18.24 8.44 14.83
N PHE A 410 18.81 7.41 14.20
CA PHE A 410 18.16 6.12 14.09
C PHE A 410 17.63 5.62 15.44
#